data_AF-A0A935TH85-F1
#
_entry.id   AF-A0A935TH85-F1
#
_cell.length_a   1.000
_cell.length_b   1.000
_cell.length_c   1.000
_cell.angle_alpha   90.00
_cell.angle_beta   90.00
_cell.angle_gamma   90.00
#
_symmetry.space_group_name_H-M   'P 1'
#
loop_
_entity.id
_entity.type
_entity.pdbx_description
1 polymer ?
#
loop_
_entity_poly.entity_id
_entity_poly.type
_entity_poly.pdbx_seq_one_letter_code
_entity_poly.pdbx_strand_id
1 'polypeptide(L)'
;MRFALNSLSRYASQFDKIKERNFVEENLIIALKKQSNVEVKTFLLNQLNLVGGNKTIDEIKEYLSDEELCEPAAQTLISIDDKSAANELLFALKSSKGNTKATLVKALGNLKCVNAIEQITPLIHSNDTAIKKISSCGFS
;
A
#
# COMPACT_ATOMS: atom_id res chain seq x y z
N MET A 1 -7.08 39.57 -3.18
CA MET A 1 -8.22 38.70 -3.59
C MET A 1 -7.89 37.60 -4.60
N ARG A 2 -6.84 37.69 -5.43
CA ARG A 2 -6.53 36.65 -6.45
C ARG A 2 -6.05 35.29 -5.88
N PHE A 3 -5.50 35.28 -4.67
CA PHE A 3 -5.02 34.04 -4.03
C PHE A 3 -6.14 33.10 -3.59
N ALA A 4 -7.28 33.62 -3.12
CA ALA A 4 -8.42 32.78 -2.74
C ALA A 4 -9.08 32.10 -3.96
N LEU A 5 -9.14 32.80 -5.10
CA LEU A 5 -9.75 32.28 -6.34
C LEU A 5 -8.87 31.24 -7.04
N ASN A 6 -7.54 31.40 -7.00
CA ASN A 6 -6.62 30.42 -7.56
C ASN A 6 -6.60 29.11 -6.74
N SER A 7 -6.58 29.22 -5.41
CA SER A 7 -6.70 28.06 -4.51
C SER A 7 -8.03 27.33 -4.70
N LEU A 8 -9.15 28.07 -4.83
CA LEU A 8 -10.46 27.49 -5.08
C LEU A 8 -10.56 26.82 -6.45
N SER A 9 -9.96 27.39 -7.50
CA SER A 9 -9.94 26.79 -8.85
C SER A 9 -9.07 25.52 -8.90
N ARG A 10 -7.92 25.51 -8.22
CA ARG A 10 -7.11 24.27 -8.08
C ARG A 10 -7.80 23.22 -7.23
N TYR A 11 -8.55 23.62 -6.20
CA TYR A 11 -9.32 22.73 -5.35
C TYR A 11 -10.50 22.10 -6.11
N ALA A 12 -11.26 22.92 -6.85
CA ALA A 12 -12.35 22.44 -7.72
C ALA A 12 -11.85 21.52 -8.84
N SER A 13 -10.70 21.83 -9.46
CA SER A 13 -10.08 21.00 -10.50
C SER A 13 -9.55 19.66 -9.96
N GLN A 14 -9.09 19.61 -8.71
CA GLN A 14 -8.74 18.35 -8.05
C GLN A 14 -9.97 17.54 -7.65
N PHE A 15 -11.06 18.20 -7.25
CA PHE A 15 -12.32 17.54 -6.86
C PHE A 15 -12.95 16.71 -7.97
N ASP A 16 -12.87 17.19 -9.21
CA ASP A 16 -13.35 16.47 -10.39
C ASP A 16 -12.61 15.12 -10.53
N LYS A 17 -11.27 15.17 -10.41
CA LYS A 17 -10.39 14.00 -10.52
C LYS A 17 -10.44 13.04 -9.34
N ILE A 18 -10.74 13.52 -8.13
CA ILE A 18 -10.87 12.67 -6.94
C ILE A 18 -12.10 11.75 -7.07
N LYS A 19 -13.20 12.26 -7.62
CA LYS A 19 -14.40 11.43 -7.87
C LYS A 19 -14.12 10.33 -8.90
N GLU A 20 -13.45 10.68 -9.98
CA GLU A 20 -13.04 9.73 -11.02
C GLU A 20 -12.07 8.68 -10.46
N ARG A 21 -11.05 9.11 -9.69
CA ARG A 21 -10.10 8.20 -9.03
C ARG A 21 -10.82 7.21 -8.11
N ASN A 22 -11.72 7.70 -7.24
CA ASN A 22 -12.48 6.84 -6.33
C ASN A 22 -13.41 5.88 -7.07
N PHE A 23 -14.01 6.33 -8.18
CA PHE A 23 -14.82 5.47 -9.04
C PHE A 23 -13.98 4.36 -9.67
N VAL A 24 -12.80 4.68 -10.20
CA VAL A 24 -11.88 3.70 -10.78
C VAL A 24 -11.37 2.73 -9.70
N GLU A 25 -10.98 3.23 -8.52
CA GLU A 25 -10.57 2.39 -7.37
C GLU A 25 -11.65 1.35 -7.05
N GLU A 26 -12.90 1.77 -6.88
CA GLU A 26 -14.00 0.88 -6.51
C GLU A 26 -14.30 -0.16 -7.60
N ASN A 27 -14.28 0.24 -8.86
CA ASN A 27 -14.47 -0.69 -9.98
C ASN A 27 -13.33 -1.71 -10.09
N LEU A 28 -12.08 -1.30 -9.87
CA LEU A 28 -10.92 -2.19 -9.87
C LEU A 28 -10.99 -3.20 -8.73
N ILE A 29 -11.42 -2.77 -7.54
CA ILE A 29 -11.65 -3.65 -6.38
C ILE A 29 -12.74 -4.68 -6.70
N ILE A 30 -13.87 -4.25 -7.28
CA ILE A 30 -14.95 -5.17 -7.68
C ILE A 30 -14.46 -6.17 -8.74
N ALA A 31 -13.69 -5.71 -9.73
CA ALA A 31 -13.10 -6.57 -10.74
C ALA A 31 -12.12 -7.58 -10.13
N LEU A 32 -11.30 -7.16 -9.17
CA LEU A 32 -10.33 -7.99 -8.46
C LEU A 32 -11.02 -9.15 -7.72
N LYS A 33 -12.15 -8.86 -7.05
CA LYS A 33 -12.96 -9.86 -6.35
C LYS A 33 -13.66 -10.86 -7.26
N LYS A 34 -14.06 -10.43 -8.46
CA LYS A 34 -14.75 -11.30 -9.43
C LYS A 34 -13.79 -12.20 -10.20
N GLN A 35 -12.52 -11.85 -10.26
CA GLN A 35 -11.54 -12.54 -11.08
C GLN A 35 -10.88 -13.68 -10.32
N SER A 36 -10.74 -14.84 -10.98
CA SER A 36 -10.05 -16.01 -10.40
C SER A 36 -8.62 -16.20 -10.93
N ASN A 37 -8.29 -15.65 -12.11
CA ASN A 37 -6.97 -15.78 -12.71
C ASN A 37 -5.94 -14.86 -12.02
N VAL A 38 -4.84 -15.45 -11.55
CA VAL A 38 -3.73 -14.78 -10.85
C VAL A 38 -3.10 -13.67 -11.69
N GLU A 39 -2.85 -13.89 -12.99
CA GLU A 39 -2.26 -12.87 -13.88
C GLU A 39 -3.14 -11.63 -13.97
N VAL A 40 -4.46 -11.83 -14.08
CA VAL A 40 -5.42 -10.73 -14.16
C VAL A 40 -5.53 -10.03 -12.80
N LYS A 41 -5.49 -10.77 -11.68
CA LYS A 41 -5.43 -10.16 -10.34
C LYS A 41 -4.17 -9.30 -10.17
N THR A 42 -3.01 -9.80 -10.58
CA THR A 42 -1.73 -9.06 -10.57
C THR A 42 -1.81 -7.79 -11.40
N PHE A 43 -2.43 -7.85 -12.59
CA PHE A 43 -2.66 -6.67 -13.41
C PHE A 43 -3.56 -5.64 -12.71
N LEU A 44 -4.66 -6.08 -12.10
CA LEU A 44 -5.58 -5.22 -11.37
C LEU A 44 -4.92 -4.58 -10.14
N LEU A 45 -4.11 -5.32 -9.39
CA LEU A 45 -3.30 -4.80 -8.28
C LEU A 45 -2.32 -3.74 -8.77
N ASN A 46 -1.64 -3.97 -9.89
CA ASN A 46 -0.77 -2.95 -10.49
C ASN A 46 -1.52 -1.69 -10.91
N GLN A 47 -2.77 -1.79 -11.39
CA GLN A 47 -3.60 -0.62 -11.64
C GLN A 47 -3.97 0.10 -10.34
N LEU A 48 -4.27 -0.66 -9.28
CA LEU A 48 -4.52 -0.13 -7.95
C LEU A 48 -3.30 0.58 -7.34
N ASN A 49 -2.07 0.30 -7.79
CA ASN A 49 -0.89 1.09 -7.37
C ASN A 49 -1.03 2.58 -7.74
N LEU A 50 -1.73 2.88 -8.85
CA LEU A 50 -1.86 4.25 -9.38
C LEU A 50 -3.03 5.02 -8.77
N VAL A 51 -4.12 4.33 -8.48
CA VAL A 51 -5.39 4.94 -8.03
C VAL A 51 -5.80 4.55 -6.63
N GLY A 52 -5.19 3.51 -6.06
CA GLY A 52 -5.55 2.93 -4.78
C GLY A 52 -5.41 3.91 -3.62
N GLY A 53 -6.25 3.71 -2.62
CA GLY A 53 -6.25 4.42 -1.36
C GLY A 53 -6.69 3.50 -0.23
N ASN A 54 -7.30 4.07 0.81
CA ASN A 54 -7.65 3.32 2.02
C ASN A 54 -8.63 2.16 1.79
N LYS A 55 -9.52 2.24 0.79
CA LYS A 55 -10.44 1.14 0.46
C LYS A 55 -9.66 -0.07 -0.08
N THR A 56 -8.66 0.20 -0.91
CA THR A 56 -7.78 -0.83 -1.47
C THR A 56 -7.07 -1.61 -0.37
N ILE A 57 -6.58 -0.94 0.68
CA ILE A 57 -5.86 -1.57 1.81
C ILE A 57 -6.70 -2.67 2.46
N ASP A 58 -7.97 -2.38 2.78
CA ASP A 58 -8.84 -3.35 3.46
C ASP A 58 -9.14 -4.57 2.58
N GLU A 59 -9.15 -4.38 1.27
CA GLU A 59 -9.49 -5.43 0.30
C GLU A 59 -8.29 -6.31 -0.03
N ILE A 60 -7.07 -5.76 -0.01
CA ILE A 60 -5.86 -6.50 -0.41
C ILE A 60 -5.17 -7.26 0.73
N LYS A 61 -5.62 -7.08 1.97
CA LYS A 61 -5.10 -7.80 3.15
C LYS A 61 -5.15 -9.32 3.00
N GLU A 62 -6.21 -9.84 2.37
CA GLU A 62 -6.39 -11.27 2.15
C GLU A 62 -5.35 -11.83 1.15
N TYR A 63 -4.97 -11.03 0.15
CA TYR A 63 -4.00 -11.43 -0.87
C TYR A 63 -2.54 -11.42 -0.38
N LEU A 64 -2.25 -10.81 0.77
CA LEU A 64 -0.91 -10.84 1.37
C LEU A 64 -0.53 -12.23 1.90
N SER A 65 -1.53 -13.10 2.12
CA SER A 65 -1.31 -14.49 2.55
C SER A 65 -1.07 -15.45 1.38
N ASP A 66 -1.34 -15.01 0.16
CA ASP A 66 -1.23 -15.82 -1.06
C ASP A 66 0.17 -15.68 -1.66
N GLU A 67 0.87 -16.79 -1.95
CA GLU A 67 2.27 -16.73 -2.37
C GLU A 67 2.49 -16.01 -3.71
N GLU A 68 1.54 -16.14 -4.63
CA GLU A 68 1.65 -15.54 -5.97
C GLU A 68 1.21 -14.07 -5.97
N LEU A 69 0.25 -13.70 -5.10
CA LEU A 69 -0.30 -12.35 -5.03
C LEU A 69 0.33 -11.47 -3.95
N CYS A 70 1.12 -12.04 -3.04
CA CYS A 70 1.77 -11.30 -1.96
C CYS A 70 2.68 -10.18 -2.49
N GLU A 71 3.45 -10.44 -3.55
CA GLU A 71 4.33 -9.44 -4.16
C GLU A 71 3.60 -8.25 -4.76
N PRO A 72 2.64 -8.43 -5.70
CA PRO A 72 1.91 -7.30 -6.24
C PRO A 72 1.06 -6.59 -5.18
N ALA A 73 0.42 -7.31 -4.25
CA ALA A 73 -0.35 -6.70 -3.17
C ALA A 73 0.53 -5.85 -2.24
N ALA A 74 1.72 -6.34 -1.89
CA ALA A 74 2.66 -5.58 -1.09
C ALA A 74 3.16 -4.32 -1.82
N GLN A 75 3.40 -4.38 -3.13
CA GLN A 75 3.73 -3.20 -3.95
C GLN A 75 2.60 -2.17 -3.97
N THR A 76 1.34 -2.61 -4.02
CA THR A 76 0.18 -1.73 -3.92
C THR A 76 0.15 -0.99 -2.60
N LEU A 77 0.40 -1.69 -1.48
CA LEU A 77 0.47 -1.08 -0.16
C LEU A 77 1.60 -0.06 -0.03
N ILE A 78 2.78 -0.34 -0.62
CA ILE A 78 3.88 0.63 -0.68
C ILE A 78 3.48 1.87 -1.50
N SER A 79 2.76 1.68 -2.61
CA SER A 79 2.36 2.77 -3.50
C SER A 79 1.30 3.69 -2.88
N ILE A 80 0.40 3.13 -2.06
CA ILE A 80 -0.62 3.90 -1.34
C ILE A 80 0.04 4.79 -0.27
N ASP A 81 1.10 4.30 0.34
CA ASP A 81 1.90 5.03 1.33
C ASP A 81 1.07 5.61 2.48
N ASP A 82 0.32 4.74 3.16
CA ASP A 82 -0.49 5.11 4.32
C ASP A 82 -0.08 4.31 5.57
N LYS A 83 -0.31 4.88 6.76
CA LYS A 83 -0.12 4.21 8.06
C LYS A 83 -0.81 2.86 8.11
N SER A 84 -2.01 2.81 7.55
CA SER A 84 -2.84 1.61 7.54
C SER A 84 -2.19 0.52 6.70
N ALA A 85 -1.54 0.88 5.59
CA ALA A 85 -0.83 -0.04 4.71
C ALA A 85 0.39 -0.67 5.39
N ALA A 86 1.16 0.12 6.12
CA ALA A 86 2.31 -0.37 6.89
C ALA A 86 1.89 -1.34 8.02
N ASN A 87 0.79 -1.03 8.72
CA ASN A 87 0.24 -1.91 9.75
C ASN A 87 -0.24 -3.25 9.17
N GLU A 88 -0.92 -3.22 8.02
CA GLU A 88 -1.41 -4.43 7.36
C GLU A 88 -0.27 -5.33 6.90
N LEU A 89 0.78 -4.76 6.29
CA LEU A 89 1.99 -5.50 5.91
C LEU A 89 2.67 -6.17 7.11
N LEU A 90 2.71 -5.49 8.27
CA LEU A 90 3.30 -6.03 9.49
C LEU A 90 2.43 -7.16 10.06
N PHE A 91 1.10 -6.99 10.06
CA PHE A 91 0.18 -8.03 10.47
C PHE A 91 0.33 -9.28 9.60
N ALA A 92 0.36 -9.11 8.27
CA ALA A 92 0.61 -10.20 7.33
C ALA A 92 1.98 -10.86 7.56
N LEU A 93 3.03 -10.09 7.87
CA LEU A 93 4.38 -10.61 8.12
C LEU A 93 4.41 -11.59 9.29
N LYS A 94 3.61 -11.35 10.34
CA LYS A 94 3.55 -12.23 11.53
C LYS A 94 2.97 -13.61 11.19
N SER A 95 2.05 -13.68 10.24
CA SER A 95 1.41 -14.93 9.80
C SER A 95 2.15 -15.60 8.63
N SER A 96 2.92 -14.82 7.88
CA SER A 96 3.61 -15.22 6.66
C SER A 96 4.82 -16.14 6.91
N LYS A 97 5.05 -17.08 5.97
CA LYS A 97 6.12 -18.07 5.98
C LYS A 97 6.77 -18.19 4.59
N GLY A 98 8.05 -18.57 4.55
CA GLY A 98 8.75 -18.83 3.28
C GLY A 98 8.95 -17.58 2.42
N ASN A 99 8.59 -17.65 1.13
CA ASN A 99 8.84 -16.60 0.15
C ASN A 99 8.03 -15.32 0.43
N THR A 100 6.77 -15.46 0.86
CA THR A 100 5.92 -14.31 1.25
C THR A 100 6.58 -13.46 2.35
N LYS A 101 7.34 -14.08 3.26
CA LYS A 101 8.01 -13.38 4.36
C LYS A 101 9.12 -12.48 3.84
N ALA A 102 9.90 -12.96 2.87
CA ALA A 102 10.98 -12.17 2.26
C ALA A 102 10.41 -10.96 1.51
N THR A 103 9.31 -11.15 0.77
CA THR A 103 8.59 -10.10 0.06
C THR A 103 8.04 -9.04 0.99
N LEU A 104 7.36 -9.42 2.08
CA LEU A 104 6.82 -8.49 3.07
C LEU A 104 7.92 -7.72 3.81
N VAL A 105 9.04 -8.37 4.16
CA VAL A 105 10.20 -7.69 4.76
C VAL A 105 10.78 -6.65 3.79
N LYS A 106 10.92 -6.99 2.51
CA LYS A 106 11.41 -6.07 1.48
C LYS A 106 10.46 -4.89 1.28
N ALA A 107 9.15 -5.16 1.24
CA ALA A 107 8.12 -4.14 1.11
C ALA A 107 8.14 -3.14 2.28
N LEU A 108 8.21 -3.64 3.51
CA LEU A 108 8.36 -2.83 4.71
C LEU A 108 9.68 -2.02 4.70
N GLY A 109 10.75 -2.57 4.13
CA GLY A 109 12.00 -1.83 3.91
C GLY A 109 11.87 -0.68 2.92
N ASN A 110 11.18 -0.91 1.81
CA ASN A 110 10.91 0.14 0.84
C ASN A 110 10.03 1.25 1.43
N LEU A 111 8.99 0.92 2.20
CA LEU A 111 8.17 1.89 2.92
C LEU A 111 8.98 2.74 3.92
N LYS A 112 9.94 2.13 4.63
CA LYS A 112 10.87 2.86 5.51
C LYS A 112 11.70 3.90 4.74
N CYS A 113 12.16 3.55 3.53
CA CYS A 113 12.94 4.45 2.69
C CYS A 113 12.09 5.56 2.06
N VAL A 114 10.83 5.26 1.71
CA VAL A 114 10.01 6.13 0.89
C VAL A 114 9.27 7.19 1.72
N ASN A 115 8.86 6.92 2.98
CA ASN A 115 8.01 7.92 3.65
C ASN A 115 8.10 8.17 5.16
N ALA A 116 8.68 7.35 6.03
CA ALA A 116 8.32 7.58 7.43
C ALA A 116 9.19 6.96 8.52
N ILE A 117 10.17 7.70 8.99
CA ILE A 117 10.67 7.50 10.36
C ILE A 117 9.52 7.75 11.36
N GLU A 118 8.69 8.78 11.17
CA GLU A 118 7.63 9.14 12.14
C GLU A 118 6.47 8.14 12.24
N GLN A 119 6.07 7.51 11.13
CA GLN A 119 4.93 6.59 11.13
C GLN A 119 5.29 5.18 11.62
N ILE A 120 6.58 4.81 11.53
CA ILE A 120 7.08 3.48 11.89
C ILE A 120 7.79 3.50 13.25
N THR A 121 8.14 4.68 13.78
CA THR A 121 8.66 4.89 15.15
C THR A 121 7.83 4.21 16.24
N PRO A 122 6.48 4.35 16.30
CA PRO A 122 5.69 3.65 17.32
C PRO A 122 5.67 2.12 17.12
N LEU A 123 6.00 1.63 15.92
CA LEU A 123 5.93 0.22 15.53
C LEU A 123 7.26 -0.54 15.74
N ILE A 124 8.40 0.17 15.70
CA ILE A 124 9.75 -0.37 15.99
C ILE A 124 9.89 -0.80 17.45
N HIS A 125 9.11 -0.20 18.35
CA HIS A 125 9.07 -0.61 19.76
C HIS A 125 8.40 -1.98 19.98
N SER A 126 7.67 -2.52 18.99
CA SER A 126 7.18 -3.90 19.04
C SER A 126 8.34 -4.85 18.70
N ASN A 127 8.65 -5.76 19.61
CA ASN A 127 9.94 -6.44 19.83
C ASN A 127 10.42 -7.44 18.74
N ASP A 128 10.15 -7.20 17.45
CA ASP A 128 10.44 -8.15 16.37
C ASP A 128 11.83 -7.90 15.75
N THR A 129 12.71 -8.89 15.85
CA THR A 129 14.11 -8.82 15.40
C THR A 129 14.22 -8.61 13.89
N ALA A 130 13.20 -8.99 13.11
CA ALA A 130 13.17 -8.73 11.67
C ALA A 130 13.04 -7.23 11.37
N ILE A 131 12.24 -6.48 12.16
CA ILE A 131 11.99 -5.05 11.96
C ILE A 131 13.23 -4.21 12.27
N LYS A 132 14.10 -4.68 13.20
CA LYS A 132 15.39 -4.04 13.55
C LYS A 132 16.42 -4.09 12.42
N LYS A 133 16.48 -5.16 11.63
CA LYS A 133 17.39 -5.22 10.47
C LYS A 133 17.03 -4.21 9.39
N ILE A 134 15.74 -3.92 9.25
CA ILE A 134 15.26 -2.96 8.25
C ILE A 134 15.62 -1.53 8.68
N SER A 135 15.68 -1.21 9.98
CA SER A 135 16.14 0.12 10.44
C SER A 135 17.64 0.36 10.23
N SER A 136 18.47 -0.67 10.12
CA SER A 136 19.92 -0.50 9.91
C SER A 136 20.32 -0.30 8.44
N CYS A 137 19.41 -0.45 7.48
CA CYS A 137 19.77 -0.46 6.05
C CYS A 137 19.76 0.93 5.37
N GLY A 138 19.54 2.01 6.12
CA GLY A 138 19.45 3.37 5.56
C GLY A 138 20.58 4.32 5.95
N PHE A 139 21.73 3.81 6.43
CA PHE A 139 22.83 4.66 6.91
C PHE A 139 24.20 4.33 6.29
N SER A 140 24.25 4.08 4.98
CA SER A 140 25.50 4.04 4.20
C SER A 140 25.32 4.71 2.86
#